data_AF-A0A5E4CX32-F1
#
_entry.id   AF-A0A5E4CX32-F1
#
_cell.length_a   1.000
_cell.length_b   1.000
_cell.length_c   1.000
_cell.angle_alpha   90.00
_cell.angle_beta   90.00
_cell.angle_gamma   90.00
#
_symmetry.space_group_name_H-M   'P 1'
#
loop_
_entity.id
_entity.type
_entity.pdbx_description
1 polymer ?
#
loop_
_entity_poly.entity_id
_entity_poly.type
_entity_poly.pdbx_seq_one_letter_code
_entity_poly.pdbx_strand_id
1 'polypeptide(L)'
;MDSAQREALDDIVMQVMEMINANAKTRGRIIDFKEIQYGYRRVNPMYGAEYILDLLLLYKKHKGKKMTVPVRRHAYLQQTFSKIQFVEHEELDAQELANRINQDSGSLSFLSNSLKKLVPFQLPGSKNERKEPKDKKINILIPLSGRFDMFVRFMGNFEKTCLIPNQNVKLVVLLFNSDSNPDKAKQVELMRDYRIKYPKADMQILPVSGEFSRALALEVGSSQFNNESLLFFCDVDLVFTAEFLQRCRANTVLGQQIYFPIIFSQYDPKIVYSGKVPSDNHFAFTQKTGFWRNYGFGITCIYKGDLVRVGGFDVSIQGWGLEDVDLFNKVVQAGLKTFRSQEVGVVHIHHPVFCDPNLDPKQYKMCLGSKASTYGSTQQLAEMWLEKNDPSYSKSNNNGSARTA
;
A
#
# COMPACT_ATOMS: atom_id res chain seq x y z
N MET A 1 24.07 9.52 -19.06
CA MET A 1 23.12 8.38 -18.99
C MET A 1 23.78 7.33 -18.11
N ASP A 2 23.13 6.92 -17.03
CA ASP A 2 23.68 5.88 -16.16
C ASP A 2 23.65 4.50 -16.86
N SER A 3 24.33 3.51 -16.29
CA SER A 3 24.44 2.17 -16.89
C SER A 3 23.09 1.48 -17.06
N ALA A 4 22.19 1.62 -16.08
CA ALA A 4 20.87 0.97 -16.10
C ALA A 4 19.96 1.60 -17.16
N GLN A 5 20.07 2.92 -17.37
CA GLN A 5 19.37 3.63 -18.43
C GLN A 5 19.85 3.21 -19.82
N ARG A 6 21.15 2.92 -19.98
CA ARG A 6 21.69 2.42 -21.26
C ARG A 6 21.13 1.05 -21.58
N GLU A 7 21.18 0.13 -20.61
CA GLU A 7 20.65 -1.23 -20.75
C GLU A 7 19.15 -1.23 -21.07
N ALA A 8 18.36 -0.41 -20.35
CA ALA A 8 16.93 -0.26 -20.63
C ALA A 8 16.67 0.29 -22.05
N LEU A 9 17.49 1.22 -22.54
CA LEU A 9 17.35 1.78 -23.88
C LEU A 9 17.64 0.71 -24.96
N ASP A 10 18.68 -0.10 -24.75
CA ASP A 10 19.05 -1.18 -25.66
C ASP A 10 17.95 -2.24 -25.75
N ASP A 11 17.35 -2.62 -24.61
CA ASP A 11 16.19 -3.52 -24.54
C ASP A 11 14.97 -2.95 -25.29
N ILE A 12 14.70 -1.66 -25.14
CA ILE A 12 13.61 -0.98 -25.84
C ILE A 12 13.85 -1.00 -27.35
N VAL A 13 15.06 -0.68 -27.80
CA VAL A 13 15.42 -0.73 -29.22
C VAL A 13 15.23 -2.15 -29.75
N MET A 14 15.68 -3.17 -29.02
CA MET A 14 15.50 -4.56 -29.41
C MET A 14 14.02 -4.91 -29.61
N GLN A 15 13.16 -4.61 -28.63
CA GLN A 15 11.71 -4.88 -28.73
C GLN A 15 11.06 -4.13 -29.90
N VAL A 16 11.43 -2.86 -30.12
CA VAL A 16 10.95 -2.07 -31.26
C VAL A 16 11.37 -2.70 -32.58
N MET A 17 12.61 -3.16 -32.68
CA MET A 17 13.12 -3.82 -33.90
C MET A 17 12.45 -5.16 -34.15
N GLU A 18 12.14 -5.94 -33.11
CA GLU A 18 11.33 -7.16 -33.22
C GLU A 18 9.92 -6.85 -33.74
N MET A 19 9.24 -5.83 -33.17
CA MET A 19 7.92 -5.41 -33.62
C MET A 19 7.92 -4.93 -35.08
N ILE A 20 8.91 -4.11 -35.45
CA ILE A 20 9.06 -3.60 -36.82
C ILE A 20 9.31 -4.76 -37.79
N ASN A 21 10.11 -5.75 -37.39
CA ASN A 21 10.49 -6.87 -38.23
C ASN A 21 9.59 -8.10 -38.14
N ALA A 22 8.54 -8.09 -37.32
CA ALA A 22 7.66 -9.24 -37.10
C ALA A 22 7.14 -9.88 -38.41
N ASN A 23 6.89 -9.06 -39.44
CA ASN A 23 6.44 -9.48 -40.77
C ASN A 23 7.47 -9.21 -41.89
N ALA A 24 8.73 -9.00 -41.56
CA ALA A 24 9.73 -8.57 -42.53
C ALA A 24 10.16 -9.71 -43.48
N LYS A 25 10.37 -10.93 -42.94
CA LYS A 25 10.75 -12.11 -43.73
C LYS A 25 9.70 -12.48 -44.79
N THR A 26 8.42 -12.48 -44.44
CA THR A 26 7.31 -12.76 -45.38
C THR A 26 7.22 -11.71 -46.51
N ARG A 27 7.70 -10.49 -46.25
CA ARG A 27 7.74 -9.37 -47.20
C ARG A 27 9.07 -9.25 -47.96
N GLY A 28 10.02 -10.18 -47.78
CA GLY A 28 11.30 -10.21 -48.50
C GLY A 28 12.21 -9.00 -48.22
N ARG A 29 12.12 -8.45 -47.01
CA ARG A 29 12.85 -7.27 -46.55
C ARG A 29 13.27 -7.44 -45.10
N ILE A 30 14.23 -6.64 -44.64
CA ILE A 30 14.60 -6.51 -43.23
C ILE A 30 14.90 -5.04 -42.96
N ILE A 31 14.62 -4.59 -41.73
CA ILE A 31 14.97 -3.26 -41.26
C ILE A 31 15.99 -3.46 -40.16
N ASP A 32 17.19 -2.89 -40.32
CA ASP A 32 18.23 -2.95 -39.31
C ASP A 32 18.30 -1.63 -38.54
N PHE A 33 18.59 -1.71 -37.26
CA PHE A 33 18.89 -0.54 -36.44
C PHE A 33 20.31 -0.05 -36.75
N LYS A 34 20.50 1.27 -36.86
CA LYS A 34 21.83 1.88 -37.02
C LYS A 34 22.22 2.68 -35.79
N GLU A 35 21.42 3.69 -35.43
CA GLU A 35 21.68 4.53 -34.26
C GLU A 35 20.42 5.29 -33.83
N ILE A 36 20.42 5.79 -32.59
CA ILE A 36 19.47 6.81 -32.12
C ILE A 36 20.15 8.16 -32.33
N GLN A 37 19.52 9.07 -33.06
CA GLN A 37 20.08 10.41 -33.28
C GLN A 37 19.86 11.30 -32.05
N TYR A 38 18.62 11.31 -31.55
CA TYR A 38 18.27 11.93 -30.27
C TYR A 38 17.06 11.24 -29.66
N GLY A 39 16.82 11.50 -28.39
CA GLY A 39 15.61 11.04 -27.73
C GLY A 39 15.27 11.84 -26.49
N TYR A 40 13.99 11.78 -26.12
CA TYR A 40 13.46 12.34 -24.89
C TYR A 40 12.89 11.20 -24.06
N ARG A 41 13.04 11.30 -22.74
CA ARG A 41 12.51 10.33 -21.78
C ARG A 41 11.80 11.06 -20.66
N ARG A 42 10.65 10.54 -20.25
CA ARG A 42 9.93 10.96 -19.04
C ARG A 42 9.47 9.72 -18.29
N VAL A 43 9.48 9.78 -16.97
CA VAL A 43 8.87 8.73 -16.13
C VAL A 43 7.55 9.27 -15.59
N ASN A 44 6.46 8.57 -15.89
CA ASN A 44 5.16 8.83 -15.33
C ASN A 44 4.83 7.75 -14.28
N PRO A 45 4.69 8.08 -12.99
CA PRO A 45 4.42 7.09 -11.94
C PRO A 45 3.17 6.22 -12.18
N MET A 46 2.17 6.75 -12.88
CA MET A 46 0.91 6.04 -13.17
C MET A 46 1.01 5.12 -14.39
N TYR A 47 1.85 5.49 -15.37
CA TYR A 47 1.79 4.91 -16.72
C TYR A 47 3.08 4.20 -17.15
N GLY A 48 4.19 4.44 -16.47
CA GLY A 48 5.50 3.87 -16.80
C GLY A 48 6.48 4.89 -17.40
N ALA A 49 7.52 4.38 -18.04
CA ALA A 49 8.52 5.19 -18.71
C ALA A 49 8.11 5.45 -20.17
N GLU A 50 8.07 6.73 -20.54
CA GLU A 50 7.73 7.21 -21.88
C GLU A 50 9.00 7.64 -22.62
N TYR A 51 9.10 7.29 -23.90
CA TYR A 51 10.24 7.59 -24.76
C TYR A 51 9.76 8.17 -26.09
N ILE A 52 10.45 9.22 -26.54
CA ILE A 52 10.39 9.72 -27.91
C ILE A 52 11.78 9.53 -28.50
N LEU A 53 11.93 8.60 -29.43
CA LEU A 53 13.22 8.27 -30.03
C LEU A 53 13.23 8.62 -31.51
N ASP A 54 14.27 9.28 -31.98
CA ASP A 54 14.55 9.46 -33.40
C ASP A 54 15.56 8.42 -33.86
N LEU A 55 15.07 7.42 -34.59
CA LEU A 55 15.82 6.24 -34.99
C LEU A 55 16.31 6.38 -36.43
N LEU A 56 17.61 6.18 -36.63
CA LEU A 56 18.17 5.91 -37.95
C LEU A 56 18.21 4.40 -38.18
N LEU A 57 17.53 3.97 -39.23
CA LEU A 57 17.34 2.59 -39.61
C LEU A 57 17.88 2.34 -41.02
N LEU A 58 18.16 1.08 -41.36
CA LEU A 58 18.53 0.65 -42.70
C LEU A 58 17.48 -0.30 -43.26
N TYR A 59 16.75 0.16 -44.26
CA TYR A 59 15.81 -0.68 -45.01
C TYR A 59 16.58 -1.50 -46.04
N LYS A 60 16.60 -2.82 -45.89
CA LYS A 60 17.25 -3.76 -46.82
C LYS A 60 16.20 -4.63 -47.49
N LYS A 61 16.07 -4.51 -48.82
CA LYS A 61 15.18 -5.34 -49.62
C LYS A 61 15.98 -6.44 -50.30
N HIS A 62 15.55 -7.68 -50.11
CA HIS A 62 16.24 -8.86 -50.64
C HIS A 62 15.48 -9.52 -51.80
N LYS A 63 14.16 -9.34 -51.89
CA LYS A 63 13.32 -9.88 -52.97
C LYS A 63 13.22 -8.91 -54.15
N GLY A 64 13.57 -9.35 -55.37
CA GLY A 64 13.63 -8.51 -56.58
C GLY A 64 14.94 -7.72 -56.68
N LYS A 65 14.89 -6.47 -57.17
CA LYS A 65 16.08 -5.59 -57.20
C LYS A 65 16.54 -5.28 -55.77
N LYS A 66 17.73 -5.76 -55.41
CA LYS A 66 18.35 -5.51 -54.10
C LYS A 66 18.56 -4.01 -53.92
N MET A 67 18.17 -3.48 -52.76
CA MET A 67 18.36 -2.08 -52.39
C MET A 67 18.56 -1.95 -50.89
N THR A 68 19.41 -1.02 -50.48
CA THR A 68 19.60 -0.62 -49.09
C THR A 68 19.43 0.89 -49.00
N VAL A 69 18.51 1.35 -48.15
CA VAL A 69 18.16 2.77 -48.03
C VAL A 69 18.13 3.15 -46.55
N PRO A 70 18.81 4.22 -46.13
CA PRO A 70 18.66 4.76 -44.78
C PRO A 70 17.26 5.35 -44.61
N VAL A 71 16.60 5.00 -43.52
CA VAL A 71 15.26 5.46 -43.18
C VAL A 71 15.30 6.05 -41.78
N ARG A 72 14.72 7.24 -41.62
CA ARG A 72 14.58 7.90 -40.33
C ARG A 72 13.16 7.70 -39.82
N ARG A 73 13.00 7.42 -38.52
CA ARG A 73 11.68 7.21 -37.91
C ARG A 73 11.63 7.69 -36.46
N HIS A 74 10.61 8.49 -36.16
CA HIS A 74 10.24 8.83 -34.79
C HIS A 74 9.39 7.71 -34.18
N ALA A 75 9.83 7.19 -33.04
CA ALA A 75 9.14 6.18 -32.25
C ALA A 75 8.65 6.79 -30.94
N TYR A 76 7.36 6.63 -30.66
CA TYR A 76 6.72 7.02 -29.41
C TYR A 76 6.39 5.74 -28.65
N LEU A 77 7.05 5.55 -27.50
CA LEU A 77 7.06 4.27 -26.80
C LEU A 77 6.67 4.49 -25.34
N GLN A 78 5.94 3.55 -24.79
CA GLN A 78 5.57 3.52 -23.38
C GLN A 78 5.88 2.14 -22.83
N GLN A 79 6.79 2.10 -21.86
CA GLN A 79 7.17 0.90 -21.13
C GLN A 79 6.46 0.90 -19.78
N THR A 80 5.48 0.02 -19.60
CA THR A 80 4.78 -0.13 -18.32
C THR A 80 5.69 -0.80 -17.28
N PHE A 81 5.55 -0.43 -16.00
CA PHE A 81 6.34 -1.05 -14.91
C PHE A 81 5.98 -2.52 -14.67
N SER A 82 4.73 -2.89 -14.95
CA SER A 82 4.24 -4.25 -14.86
C SER A 82 3.22 -4.53 -15.96
N LYS A 83 2.87 -5.81 -16.15
CA LYS A 83 1.71 -6.19 -16.95
C LYS A 83 0.46 -5.69 -16.23
N ILE A 84 -0.43 -5.03 -16.97
CA ILE A 84 -1.75 -4.68 -16.44
C ILE A 84 -2.48 -5.99 -16.13
N GLN A 85 -2.84 -6.18 -14.87
CA GLN A 85 -3.68 -7.28 -14.42
C GLN A 85 -5.01 -6.67 -13.99
N PHE A 86 -6.10 -7.19 -14.54
CA PHE A 86 -7.45 -6.86 -14.12
C PHE A 86 -7.95 -8.01 -13.25
N VAL A 87 -8.52 -7.66 -12.11
CA VAL A 87 -9.29 -8.57 -11.27
C VAL A 87 -10.65 -7.92 -11.08
N GLU A 88 -11.70 -8.56 -11.56
CA GLU A 88 -13.06 -8.12 -11.27
C GLU A 88 -13.33 -8.36 -9.79
N HIS A 89 -13.77 -7.31 -9.09
CA HIS A 89 -13.89 -7.31 -7.63
C HIS A 89 -15.09 -8.16 -7.15
N GLU A 90 -16.09 -8.33 -8.03
CA GLU A 90 -17.23 -9.22 -7.88
C GLU A 90 -17.44 -9.91 -9.23
N GLU A 91 -17.76 -11.21 -9.23
CA GLU A 91 -18.27 -11.86 -10.43
C GLU A 91 -19.57 -11.15 -10.82
N LEU A 92 -19.54 -10.44 -11.94
CA LEU A 92 -20.75 -9.87 -12.51
C LEU A 92 -21.67 -11.02 -12.92
N ASP A 93 -22.72 -11.27 -12.16
CA ASP A 93 -23.83 -12.11 -12.61
C ASP A 93 -24.48 -11.39 -13.81
N ALA A 94 -24.04 -11.78 -15.00
CA ALA A 94 -24.53 -11.25 -16.26
C ALA A 94 -26.06 -11.41 -16.39
N GLN A 95 -26.63 -12.44 -15.76
CA GLN A 95 -28.06 -12.72 -15.77
C GLN A 95 -28.79 -11.76 -14.83
N GLU A 96 -28.25 -11.49 -13.63
CA GLU A 96 -28.77 -10.46 -12.73
C GLU A 96 -28.67 -9.06 -13.36
N LEU A 97 -27.52 -8.71 -13.94
CA LEU A 97 -27.33 -7.42 -14.61
C LEU A 97 -28.25 -7.25 -15.83
N ALA A 98 -28.39 -8.29 -16.65
CA ALA A 98 -29.33 -8.28 -17.77
C ALA A 98 -30.79 -8.12 -17.27
N ASN A 99 -31.16 -8.78 -16.19
CA ASN A 99 -32.47 -8.61 -15.57
C ASN A 99 -32.68 -7.19 -15.04
N ARG A 100 -31.67 -6.55 -14.45
CA ARG A 100 -31.72 -5.13 -14.04
C ARG A 100 -31.92 -4.18 -15.23
N ILE A 101 -31.12 -4.35 -16.30
CA ILE A 101 -31.23 -3.52 -17.51
C ILE A 101 -32.62 -3.68 -18.16
N ASN A 102 -33.16 -4.90 -18.18
CA ASN A 102 -34.48 -5.18 -18.73
C ASN A 102 -35.62 -4.65 -17.85
N GLN A 103 -35.45 -4.60 -16.52
CA GLN A 103 -36.43 -3.99 -15.60
C GLN A 103 -36.53 -2.48 -15.76
N ASP A 104 -35.39 -1.77 -15.86
CA ASP A 104 -35.38 -0.31 -16.07
C ASP A 104 -35.88 0.09 -17.47
N SER A 105 -35.70 -0.81 -18.46
CA SER A 105 -36.24 -0.65 -19.81
C SER A 105 -37.77 -0.82 -19.88
N GLY A 106 -38.40 -1.37 -18.83
CA GLY A 106 -39.84 -1.59 -18.73
C GLY A 106 -40.66 -0.31 -18.54
N SER A 107 -40.05 0.82 -18.19
CA SER A 107 -40.76 2.08 -17.95
C SER A 107 -41.15 2.85 -19.23
N LEU A 108 -40.60 2.53 -20.40
CA LEU A 108 -40.83 3.27 -21.66
C LEU A 108 -41.10 2.34 -22.86
N SER A 109 -41.52 1.10 -22.62
CA SER A 109 -41.80 0.11 -23.67
C SER A 109 -42.95 0.50 -24.61
N PHE A 110 -43.73 1.53 -24.25
CA PHE A 110 -44.83 2.08 -25.06
C PHE A 110 -44.43 3.22 -26.00
N LEU A 111 -43.19 3.73 -25.94
CA LEU A 111 -42.72 4.81 -26.82
C LEU A 111 -41.82 4.29 -27.93
N SER A 112 -42.11 4.69 -29.17
CA SER A 112 -41.24 4.43 -30.32
C SER A 112 -39.85 5.06 -30.12
N ASN A 113 -38.81 4.45 -30.69
CA ASN A 113 -37.41 4.83 -30.47
C ASN A 113 -37.10 6.32 -30.78
N SER A 114 -37.91 6.98 -31.60
CA SER A 114 -37.74 8.40 -31.95
C SER A 114 -38.25 9.36 -30.86
N LEU A 115 -39.24 8.95 -30.07
CA LEU A 115 -39.81 9.76 -28.98
C LEU A 115 -38.96 9.71 -27.70
N LYS A 116 -38.13 8.67 -27.52
CA LYS A 116 -37.20 8.55 -26.38
C LYS A 116 -36.15 9.67 -26.31
N LYS A 117 -35.86 10.36 -27.42
CA LYS A 117 -34.92 11.49 -27.47
C LYS A 117 -35.53 12.84 -27.05
N LEU A 118 -36.85 12.89 -26.86
CA LEU A 118 -37.62 14.13 -26.74
C LEU A 118 -38.36 14.28 -25.41
N VAL A 119 -38.08 13.41 -24.43
CA VAL A 119 -38.70 13.46 -23.11
C VAL A 119 -37.71 14.07 -22.10
N PRO A 120 -37.88 15.34 -21.69
CA PRO A 120 -37.14 15.91 -20.59
C PRO A 120 -37.96 15.70 -19.33
N PHE A 121 -37.89 14.54 -18.67
CA PHE A 121 -38.62 14.36 -17.42
C PHE A 121 -37.84 13.58 -16.35
N GLN A 122 -37.61 14.27 -15.22
CA GLN A 122 -37.62 13.67 -13.89
C GLN A 122 -38.97 12.99 -13.66
N LEU A 123 -38.98 11.68 -13.45
CA LEU A 123 -40.15 10.94 -12.98
C LEU A 123 -40.26 11.03 -11.44
N PRO A 124 -41.45 11.33 -10.89
CA PRO A 124 -41.70 11.30 -9.46
C PRO A 124 -42.08 9.89 -9.00
N GLY A 125 -41.51 9.44 -7.88
CA GLY A 125 -42.10 8.37 -7.06
C GLY A 125 -41.55 6.95 -7.24
N SER A 126 -40.32 6.72 -6.77
CA SER A 126 -39.96 5.46 -6.09
C SER A 126 -38.77 5.74 -5.19
N LYS A 127 -39.03 6.05 -3.91
CA LYS A 127 -38.00 6.09 -2.87
C LYS A 127 -37.59 4.67 -2.46
N ASN A 128 -37.26 3.83 -3.43
CA ASN A 128 -36.42 2.67 -3.20
C ASN A 128 -35.02 3.04 -3.72
N GLU A 129 -34.37 3.98 -3.03
CA GLU A 129 -32.90 4.00 -3.01
C GLU A 129 -32.48 2.64 -2.42
N ARG A 130 -32.31 1.65 -3.30
CA ARG A 130 -31.75 0.35 -2.92
C ARG A 130 -30.33 0.66 -2.46
N LYS A 131 -30.14 0.62 -1.14
CA LYS A 131 -28.83 0.80 -0.50
C LYS A 131 -27.82 -0.05 -1.26
N GLU A 132 -26.77 0.58 -1.79
CA GLU A 132 -25.60 -0.16 -2.22
C GLU A 132 -25.23 -1.18 -1.14
N PRO A 133 -24.82 -2.41 -1.51
CA PRO A 133 -24.39 -3.40 -0.53
C PRO A 133 -23.37 -2.72 0.38
N LYS A 134 -23.71 -2.62 1.68
CA LYS A 134 -22.82 -1.95 2.63
C LYS A 134 -21.48 -2.67 2.60
N ASP A 135 -20.42 -1.89 2.39
CA ASP A 135 -19.03 -2.34 2.49
C ASP A 135 -18.87 -3.36 3.62
N LYS A 136 -18.15 -4.45 3.37
CA LYS A 136 -17.92 -5.46 4.40
C LYS A 136 -17.28 -4.83 5.65
N LYS A 137 -17.78 -5.18 6.83
CA LYS A 137 -17.28 -4.60 8.08
C LYS A 137 -15.85 -5.05 8.36
N ILE A 138 -14.96 -4.09 8.65
CA ILE A 138 -13.58 -4.38 9.10
C ILE A 138 -13.52 -4.25 10.62
N ASN A 139 -13.00 -5.27 11.29
CA ASN A 139 -12.77 -5.24 12.73
C ASN A 139 -11.30 -4.92 12.99
N ILE A 140 -11.02 -3.71 13.43
CA ILE A 140 -9.68 -3.17 13.68
C ILE A 140 -9.28 -3.55 15.11
N LEU A 141 -8.24 -4.37 15.26
CA LEU A 141 -7.74 -4.84 16.55
C LEU A 141 -6.41 -4.16 16.86
N ILE A 142 -6.32 -3.49 18.01
CA ILE A 142 -5.14 -2.73 18.44
C ILE A 142 -4.69 -3.18 19.82
N PRO A 143 -3.59 -3.94 19.91
CA PRO A 143 -2.87 -4.18 21.16
C PRO A 143 -2.33 -2.88 21.75
N LEU A 144 -2.67 -2.59 23.01
CA LEU A 144 -2.29 -1.32 23.66
C LEU A 144 -1.80 -1.52 25.10
N SER A 145 -0.61 -1.02 25.38
CA SER A 145 -0.05 -0.80 26.71
C SER A 145 0.84 0.44 26.67
N GLY A 146 0.66 1.37 27.63
CA GLY A 146 1.28 2.69 27.61
C GLY A 146 0.97 3.46 26.31
N ARG A 147 1.89 4.34 25.88
CA ARG A 147 1.79 5.05 24.58
C ARG A 147 0.56 5.94 24.44
N PHE A 148 0.11 6.60 25.52
CA PHE A 148 -1.07 7.47 25.45
C PHE A 148 -1.02 8.50 24.31
N ASP A 149 0.11 9.19 24.12
CA ASP A 149 0.23 10.22 23.08
C ASP A 149 0.06 9.65 21.66
N MET A 150 0.57 8.44 21.41
CA MET A 150 0.38 7.75 20.14
C MET A 150 -1.08 7.35 19.97
N PHE A 151 -1.74 6.93 21.06
CA PHE A 151 -3.17 6.60 21.05
C PHE A 151 -4.06 7.82 20.79
N VAL A 152 -3.73 8.98 21.36
CA VAL A 152 -4.42 10.25 21.05
C VAL A 152 -4.31 10.57 19.56
N ARG A 153 -3.10 10.48 18.99
CA ARG A 153 -2.87 10.68 17.55
C ARG A 153 -3.65 9.67 16.71
N PHE A 154 -3.62 8.39 17.09
CA PHE A 154 -4.37 7.32 16.43
C PHE A 154 -5.86 7.65 16.41
N MET A 155 -6.44 8.00 17.57
CA MET A 155 -7.86 8.31 17.67
C MET A 155 -8.23 9.53 16.83
N GLY A 156 -7.36 10.54 16.73
CA GLY A 156 -7.56 11.68 15.83
C GLY A 156 -7.52 11.30 14.34
N ASN A 157 -6.68 10.34 13.94
CA ASN A 157 -6.70 9.79 12.58
C ASN A 157 -7.95 8.92 12.35
N PHE A 158 -8.28 8.04 13.29
CA PHE A 158 -9.47 7.18 13.24
C PHE A 158 -10.77 8.00 13.20
N GLU A 159 -10.84 9.12 13.90
CA GLU A 159 -11.98 10.04 13.85
C GLU A 159 -12.18 10.60 12.44
N LYS A 160 -11.10 11.15 11.84
CA LYS A 160 -11.13 11.75 10.50
C LYS A 160 -11.38 10.73 9.41
N THR A 161 -10.79 9.54 9.51
CA THR A 161 -10.86 8.51 8.47
C THR A 161 -12.10 7.63 8.60
N CYS A 162 -12.54 7.32 9.81
CA CYS A 162 -13.58 6.31 10.07
C CYS A 162 -14.86 6.90 10.66
N LEU A 163 -14.77 7.71 11.73
CA LEU A 163 -15.94 8.16 12.47
C LEU A 163 -16.73 9.24 11.73
N ILE A 164 -16.05 10.29 11.26
CA ILE A 164 -16.68 11.39 10.52
C ILE A 164 -17.26 10.90 9.18
N PRO A 165 -16.54 10.10 8.36
CA PRO A 165 -17.08 9.58 7.11
C PRO A 165 -18.00 8.37 7.30
N ASN A 166 -18.19 7.90 8.54
CA ASN A 166 -19.02 6.74 8.90
C ASN A 166 -18.65 5.46 8.14
N GLN A 167 -17.36 5.13 8.10
CA GLN A 167 -16.86 3.88 7.52
C GLN A 167 -17.44 2.67 8.27
N ASN A 168 -17.75 1.58 7.56
CA ASN A 168 -18.24 0.36 8.19
C ASN A 168 -17.09 -0.41 8.87
N VAL A 169 -16.76 0.02 10.09
CA VAL A 169 -15.66 -0.54 10.90
C VAL A 169 -16.10 -0.77 12.34
N LYS A 170 -15.39 -1.65 13.04
CA LYS A 170 -15.40 -1.76 14.51
C LYS A 170 -13.99 -1.56 15.02
N LEU A 171 -13.81 -0.72 16.04
CA LEU A 171 -12.55 -0.57 16.74
C LEU A 171 -12.54 -1.41 18.02
N VAL A 172 -11.54 -2.28 18.17
CA VAL A 172 -11.30 -3.06 19.39
C VAL A 172 -9.92 -2.72 19.93
N VAL A 173 -9.89 -1.97 21.03
CA VAL A 173 -8.66 -1.68 21.78
C VAL A 173 -8.42 -2.81 22.78
N LEU A 174 -7.38 -3.59 22.55
CA LEU A 174 -6.96 -4.72 23.37
C LEU A 174 -6.01 -4.20 24.46
N LEU A 175 -6.60 -3.75 25.55
CA LEU A 175 -5.94 -2.94 26.57
C LEU A 175 -5.34 -3.83 27.67
N PHE A 176 -4.03 -3.82 27.82
CA PHE A 176 -3.37 -4.53 28.90
C PHE A 176 -3.64 -3.88 30.26
N ASN A 177 -4.03 -4.73 31.21
CA ASN A 177 -4.42 -4.37 32.57
C ASN A 177 -3.36 -4.79 33.59
N SER A 178 -2.11 -4.41 33.35
CA SER A 178 -1.00 -4.57 34.29
C SER A 178 -0.70 -3.26 35.02
N ASP A 179 -0.11 -3.34 36.22
CA ASP A 179 0.42 -2.17 36.94
C ASP A 179 1.52 -1.45 36.13
N SER A 180 2.09 -2.13 35.13
CA SER A 180 3.05 -1.59 34.18
C SER A 180 2.44 -0.66 33.11
N ASN A 181 1.12 -0.50 33.04
CA ASN A 181 0.47 0.47 32.15
C ASN A 181 0.04 1.76 32.90
N PRO A 182 0.90 2.79 33.00
CA PRO A 182 0.59 4.03 33.72
C PRO A 182 -0.51 4.86 33.05
N ASP A 183 -0.78 4.61 31.77
CA ASP A 183 -1.68 5.42 30.95
C ASP A 183 -3.12 4.89 30.91
N LYS A 184 -3.39 3.74 31.54
CA LYS A 184 -4.67 3.02 31.47
C LYS A 184 -5.88 3.93 31.73
N ALA A 185 -5.85 4.71 32.81
CA ALA A 185 -6.96 5.58 33.18
C ALA A 185 -7.27 6.60 32.06
N LYS A 186 -6.25 7.25 31.52
CA LYS A 186 -6.36 8.22 30.42
C LYS A 186 -6.86 7.57 29.13
N GLN A 187 -6.42 6.35 28.83
CA GLN A 187 -6.85 5.60 27.65
C GLN A 187 -8.34 5.22 27.73
N VAL A 188 -8.81 4.80 28.90
CA VAL A 188 -10.23 4.50 29.15
C VAL A 188 -11.08 5.77 29.06
N GLU A 189 -10.60 6.87 29.64
CA GLU A 189 -11.25 8.18 29.58
C GLU A 189 -11.38 8.68 28.14
N LEU A 190 -10.30 8.64 27.35
CA LEU A 190 -10.34 9.02 25.94
C LEU A 190 -11.37 8.21 25.15
N MET A 191 -11.40 6.89 25.34
CA MET A 191 -12.40 6.03 24.68
C MET A 191 -13.83 6.33 25.12
N ARG A 192 -14.02 6.73 26.39
CA ARG A 192 -15.32 7.16 26.90
C ARG A 192 -15.77 8.46 26.21
N ASP A 193 -14.89 9.43 26.06
CA ASP A 193 -15.20 10.70 25.40
C ASP A 193 -15.60 10.49 23.93
N TYR A 194 -14.87 9.64 23.20
CA TYR A 194 -15.22 9.28 21.83
C TYR A 194 -16.56 8.53 21.73
N ARG A 195 -16.90 7.66 22.69
CA ARG A 195 -18.20 6.98 22.72
C ARG A 195 -19.36 7.94 23.00
N ILE A 196 -19.16 8.94 23.86
CA ILE A 196 -20.14 9.99 24.12
C ILE A 196 -20.35 10.84 22.86
N LYS A 197 -19.26 11.23 22.19
CA LYS A 197 -19.29 12.03 20.96
C LYS A 197 -19.87 11.27 19.75
N TYR A 198 -19.63 9.96 19.66
CA TYR A 198 -20.07 9.10 18.56
C TYR A 198 -20.86 7.87 19.06
N PRO A 199 -22.11 8.03 19.54
CA PRO A 199 -22.86 6.96 20.20
C PRO A 199 -23.26 5.80 19.26
N LYS A 200 -23.20 6.00 17.93
CA LYS A 200 -23.48 4.97 16.92
C LYS A 200 -22.24 4.21 16.46
N ALA A 201 -21.03 4.68 16.82
CA ALA A 201 -19.80 4.05 16.40
C ALA A 201 -19.55 2.77 17.20
N ASP A 202 -19.15 1.70 16.51
CA ASP A 202 -18.84 0.43 17.15
C ASP A 202 -17.39 0.44 17.64
N MET A 203 -17.22 0.80 18.91
CA MET A 203 -15.90 0.89 19.54
C MET A 203 -15.92 0.22 20.91
N GLN A 204 -14.93 -0.62 21.18
CA GLN A 204 -14.80 -1.30 22.46
C GLN A 204 -13.36 -1.37 22.98
N ILE A 205 -13.25 -1.37 24.30
CA ILE A 205 -12.05 -1.80 25.00
C ILE A 205 -12.30 -3.23 25.45
N LEU A 206 -11.36 -4.12 25.15
CA LEU A 206 -11.27 -5.44 25.72
C LEU A 206 -10.04 -5.48 26.65
N PRO A 207 -10.21 -5.72 27.95
CA PRO A 207 -9.07 -5.92 28.84
C PRO A 207 -8.32 -7.22 28.51
N VAL A 208 -7.00 -7.15 28.51
CA VAL A 208 -6.09 -8.30 28.40
C VAL A 208 -5.27 -8.38 29.69
N SER A 209 -5.24 -9.56 30.31
CA SER A 209 -4.52 -9.79 31.57
C SER A 209 -3.05 -10.16 31.31
N GLY A 210 -2.17 -9.77 32.23
CA GLY A 210 -0.74 -10.07 32.16
C GLY A 210 0.10 -8.93 31.57
N GLU A 211 1.38 -9.20 31.37
CA GLU A 211 2.29 -8.28 30.68
C GLU A 211 1.98 -8.20 29.18
N PHE A 212 2.44 -7.12 28.55
CA PHE A 212 2.20 -6.89 27.13
C PHE A 212 2.75 -8.06 26.28
N SER A 213 1.87 -8.70 25.51
CA SER A 213 2.21 -9.61 24.42
C SER A 213 1.32 -9.33 23.22
N ARG A 214 1.92 -8.95 22.09
CA ARG A 214 1.17 -8.64 20.86
C ARG A 214 0.40 -9.86 20.36
N ALA A 215 1.04 -11.03 20.37
CA ALA A 215 0.44 -12.31 19.98
C ALA A 215 -0.78 -12.64 20.84
N LEU A 216 -0.63 -12.60 22.17
CA LEU A 216 -1.71 -12.89 23.12
C LEU A 216 -2.91 -11.95 22.92
N ALA A 217 -2.66 -10.65 22.80
CA ALA A 217 -3.72 -9.67 22.60
C ALA A 217 -4.51 -9.93 21.32
N LEU A 218 -3.82 -10.17 20.20
CA LEU A 218 -4.48 -10.43 18.92
C LEU A 218 -5.23 -11.76 18.92
N GLU A 219 -4.70 -12.80 19.56
CA GLU A 219 -5.39 -14.09 19.71
C GLU A 219 -6.69 -13.92 20.51
N VAL A 220 -6.60 -13.34 21.71
CA VAL A 220 -7.75 -13.08 22.59
C VAL A 220 -8.76 -12.16 21.91
N GLY A 221 -8.30 -11.09 21.25
CA GLY A 221 -9.14 -10.17 20.51
C GLY A 221 -9.88 -10.83 19.35
N SER A 222 -9.19 -11.67 18.60
CA SER A 222 -9.77 -12.36 17.43
C SER A 222 -10.85 -13.37 17.82
N SER A 223 -10.77 -13.95 19.03
CA SER A 223 -11.70 -14.99 19.50
C SER A 223 -13.16 -14.51 19.67
N GLN A 224 -13.40 -13.20 19.71
CA GLN A 224 -14.75 -12.62 19.79
C GLN A 224 -15.51 -12.63 18.46
N PHE A 225 -14.84 -12.97 17.38
CA PHE A 225 -15.38 -12.86 16.03
C PHE A 225 -15.72 -14.23 15.46
N ASN A 226 -16.73 -14.27 14.59
CA ASN A 226 -17.05 -15.46 13.80
C ASN A 226 -16.10 -15.60 12.61
N ASN A 227 -16.11 -16.76 11.97
CA ASN A 227 -15.16 -17.10 10.90
C ASN A 227 -15.26 -16.17 9.68
N GLU A 228 -16.42 -15.57 9.42
CA GLU A 228 -16.68 -14.69 8.29
C GLU A 228 -16.25 -13.24 8.53
N SER A 229 -15.81 -12.92 9.75
CA SER A 229 -15.36 -11.58 10.15
C SER A 229 -13.99 -11.25 9.54
N LEU A 230 -13.93 -10.12 8.84
CA LEU A 230 -12.68 -9.53 8.36
C LEU A 230 -12.00 -8.79 9.52
N LEU A 231 -10.79 -9.20 9.85
CA LEU A 231 -9.96 -8.60 10.89
C LEU A 231 -8.85 -7.78 10.26
N PHE A 232 -8.55 -6.63 10.86
CA PHE A 232 -7.38 -5.82 10.56
C PHE A 232 -6.51 -5.71 11.81
N PHE A 233 -5.33 -6.33 11.79
CA PHE A 233 -4.35 -6.19 12.86
C PHE A 233 -3.57 -4.91 12.66
N CYS A 234 -3.70 -4.00 13.62
CA CYS A 234 -3.29 -2.61 13.50
C CYS A 234 -2.47 -2.21 14.73
N ASP A 235 -1.41 -1.44 14.50
CA ASP A 235 -0.60 -0.86 15.56
C ASP A 235 -1.05 0.59 15.83
N VAL A 236 -0.89 1.05 17.07
CA VAL A 236 -1.36 2.38 17.52
C VAL A 236 -0.58 3.55 16.90
N ASP A 237 0.57 3.28 16.30
CA ASP A 237 1.45 4.25 15.64
C ASP A 237 1.20 4.36 14.13
N LEU A 238 0.17 3.69 13.61
CA LEU A 238 -0.24 3.83 12.22
C LEU A 238 -1.12 5.06 11.99
N VAL A 239 -0.95 5.64 10.79
CA VAL A 239 -1.88 6.59 10.17
C VAL A 239 -2.36 5.95 8.87
N PHE A 240 -3.68 5.89 8.66
CA PHE A 240 -4.25 5.29 7.46
C PHE A 240 -5.42 6.07 6.86
N THR A 241 -5.74 5.70 5.63
CA THR A 241 -6.73 6.33 4.74
C THR A 241 -7.97 5.44 4.54
N ALA A 242 -9.06 6.01 4.04
CA ALA A 242 -10.26 5.24 3.71
C ALA A 242 -10.02 4.29 2.53
N GLU A 243 -9.17 4.69 1.58
CA GLU A 243 -8.79 3.89 0.42
C GLU A 243 -8.03 2.62 0.83
N PHE A 244 -7.24 2.70 1.91
CA PHE A 244 -6.62 1.50 2.50
C PHE A 244 -7.69 0.52 3.02
N LEU A 245 -8.74 1.01 3.69
CA LEU A 245 -9.82 0.15 4.16
C LEU A 245 -10.50 -0.59 2.99
N GLN A 246 -10.67 0.08 1.85
CA GLN A 246 -11.19 -0.58 0.65
C GLN A 246 -10.21 -1.62 0.10
N ARG A 247 -8.91 -1.34 0.07
CA ARG A 247 -7.89 -2.35 -0.32
C ARG A 247 -7.82 -3.52 0.65
N CYS A 248 -8.05 -3.29 1.94
CA CYS A 248 -8.16 -4.34 2.96
C CYS A 248 -9.31 -5.30 2.65
N ARG A 249 -10.49 -4.77 2.26
CA ARG A 249 -11.64 -5.57 1.81
C ARG A 249 -11.35 -6.29 0.49
N ALA A 250 -10.81 -5.56 -0.48
CA ALA A 250 -10.61 -6.06 -1.84
C ALA A 250 -9.55 -7.15 -1.96
N ASN A 251 -8.50 -7.05 -1.15
CA ASN A 251 -7.37 -7.97 -1.26
C ASN A 251 -7.41 -9.12 -0.23
N THR A 252 -8.49 -9.25 0.53
CA THR A 252 -8.68 -10.36 1.47
C THR A 252 -9.87 -11.21 1.06
N VAL A 253 -9.63 -12.48 0.72
CA VAL A 253 -10.64 -13.42 0.21
C VAL A 253 -10.68 -14.63 1.13
N LEU A 254 -11.83 -14.85 1.77
CA LEU A 254 -12.02 -15.93 2.75
C LEU A 254 -11.67 -17.28 2.13
N GLY A 255 -10.81 -18.05 2.80
CA GLY A 255 -10.41 -19.39 2.38
C GLY A 255 -9.34 -19.42 1.29
N GLN A 256 -8.96 -18.26 0.72
CA GLN A 256 -8.11 -18.18 -0.47
C GLN A 256 -6.92 -17.23 -0.33
N GLN A 257 -7.13 -15.99 0.10
CA GLN A 257 -6.12 -14.93 0.04
C GLN A 257 -6.13 -14.04 1.29
N ILE A 258 -4.94 -13.79 1.85
CA ILE A 258 -4.72 -12.88 2.97
C ILE A 258 -3.89 -11.68 2.49
N TYR A 259 -4.27 -10.47 2.90
CA TYR A 259 -3.55 -9.26 2.52
C TYR A 259 -2.54 -8.84 3.59
N PHE A 260 -1.26 -8.86 3.22
CA PHE A 260 -0.16 -8.36 4.04
C PHE A 260 0.45 -7.10 3.40
N PRO A 261 -0.09 -5.89 3.66
CA PRO A 261 0.41 -4.65 3.08
C PRO A 261 1.88 -4.39 3.43
N ILE A 262 2.65 -3.91 2.44
CA ILE A 262 4.00 -3.37 2.64
C ILE A 262 3.84 -1.88 2.94
N ILE A 263 3.88 -1.52 4.22
CA ILE A 263 3.64 -0.14 4.67
C ILE A 263 4.91 0.72 4.61
N PHE A 264 4.73 2.04 4.53
CA PHE A 264 5.85 2.98 4.63
C PHE A 264 6.18 3.25 6.09
N SER A 265 7.44 3.10 6.48
CA SER A 265 7.94 3.41 7.82
C SER A 265 8.78 4.67 7.80
N GLN A 266 8.40 5.66 8.62
CA GLN A 266 9.12 6.92 8.71
C GLN A 266 10.44 6.78 9.49
N TYR A 267 11.44 7.55 9.07
CA TYR A 267 12.67 7.72 9.84
C TYR A 267 12.50 8.69 11.02
N ASP A 268 13.49 8.76 11.91
CA ASP A 268 13.51 9.71 13.01
C ASP A 268 13.39 11.15 12.46
N PRO A 269 12.32 11.91 12.80
CA PRO A 269 12.14 13.26 12.31
C PRO A 269 13.30 14.19 12.69
N LYS A 270 14.02 13.92 13.78
CA LYS A 270 15.21 14.70 14.16
C LYS A 270 16.32 14.60 13.11
N ILE A 271 16.45 13.44 12.47
CA ILE A 271 17.42 13.18 11.40
C ILE A 271 16.88 13.68 10.05
N VAL A 272 15.59 13.44 9.78
CA VAL A 272 14.95 13.86 8.51
C VAL A 272 14.97 15.38 8.32
N TYR A 273 14.64 16.11 9.39
CA TYR A 273 14.44 17.56 9.34
C TYR A 273 15.59 18.35 9.95
N SER A 274 16.66 17.69 10.42
CA SER A 274 17.83 18.33 11.04
C SER A 274 17.42 19.34 12.15
N GLY A 275 16.45 18.95 12.98
CA GLY A 275 15.90 19.79 14.05
C GLY A 275 14.87 20.85 13.62
N LYS A 276 14.56 20.97 12.33
CA LYS A 276 13.46 21.83 11.84
C LYS A 276 12.09 21.18 12.10
N VAL A 277 11.04 22.00 12.04
CA VAL A 277 9.66 21.54 12.22
C VAL A 277 9.34 20.48 11.15
N PRO A 278 8.91 19.26 11.56
CA PRO A 278 8.49 18.22 10.63
C PRO A 278 7.31 18.66 9.76
N SER A 279 7.23 18.10 8.56
CA SER A 279 6.02 18.21 7.74
C SER A 279 4.88 17.42 8.38
N ASP A 280 3.68 18.02 8.41
CA ASP A 280 2.45 17.32 8.83
C ASP A 280 1.96 16.31 7.77
N ASN A 281 2.52 16.35 6.55
CA ASN A 281 2.18 15.38 5.51
C ASN A 281 2.93 14.06 5.71
N HIS A 282 2.28 13.10 6.37
CA HIS A 282 2.83 11.76 6.57
C HIS A 282 2.94 10.90 5.30
N PHE A 283 2.24 11.27 4.22
CA PHE A 283 2.16 10.50 2.96
C PHE A 283 3.17 10.96 1.91
N ALA A 284 4.20 11.71 2.32
CA ALA A 284 5.34 12.07 1.46
C ALA A 284 6.36 10.92 1.41
N PHE A 285 6.21 10.04 0.41
CA PHE A 285 7.08 8.87 0.22
C PHE A 285 8.37 9.24 -0.52
N THR A 286 9.46 9.37 0.22
CA THR A 286 10.79 9.64 -0.35
C THR A 286 11.84 8.79 0.35
N GLN A 287 12.98 8.55 -0.31
CA GLN A 287 14.12 7.86 0.31
C GLN A 287 14.68 8.63 1.52
N LYS A 288 14.38 9.92 1.66
CA LYS A 288 14.82 10.76 2.79
C LYS A 288 13.87 10.66 3.99
N THR A 289 12.59 10.40 3.77
CA THR A 289 11.55 10.46 4.81
C THR A 289 11.27 9.09 5.44
N GLY A 290 11.65 8.00 4.77
CA GLY A 290 11.42 6.65 5.25
C GLY A 290 11.70 5.58 4.21
N PHE A 291 11.12 4.40 4.42
CA PHE A 291 11.28 3.25 3.53
C PHE A 291 10.06 2.33 3.55
N TRP A 292 9.90 1.53 2.50
CA TRP A 292 8.89 0.47 2.43
C TRP A 292 9.35 -0.75 3.23
N ARG A 293 8.58 -1.17 4.23
CA ARG A 293 8.94 -2.26 5.15
C ARG A 293 8.65 -3.64 4.54
N ASN A 294 9.50 -4.06 3.60
CA ASN A 294 9.33 -5.33 2.86
C ASN A 294 9.29 -6.59 3.74
N TYR A 295 9.91 -6.54 4.92
CA TYR A 295 10.01 -7.67 5.86
C TYR A 295 9.09 -7.54 7.09
N GLY A 296 8.12 -6.63 7.05
CA GLY A 296 7.08 -6.52 8.09
C GLY A 296 5.82 -7.31 7.72
N PHE A 297 5.26 -8.06 8.67
CA PHE A 297 4.05 -8.85 8.46
C PHE A 297 2.96 -8.56 9.50
N GLY A 298 3.27 -7.79 10.53
CA GLY A 298 2.36 -7.53 11.66
C GLY A 298 1.09 -6.76 11.29
N ILE A 299 1.12 -5.99 10.21
CA ILE A 299 -0.04 -5.28 9.68
C ILE A 299 -0.66 -6.14 8.59
N THR A 300 -1.86 -6.65 8.83
CA THR A 300 -2.50 -7.64 7.94
C THR A 300 -4.01 -7.60 8.03
N CYS A 301 -4.66 -7.86 6.89
CA CYS A 301 -6.09 -8.08 6.79
C CYS A 301 -6.36 -9.56 6.53
N ILE A 302 -7.09 -10.20 7.44
CA ILE A 302 -7.28 -11.64 7.49
C ILE A 302 -8.70 -11.96 7.95
N TYR A 303 -9.31 -13.00 7.39
CA TYR A 303 -10.55 -13.53 7.95
C TYR A 303 -10.29 -14.37 9.18
N LYS A 304 -11.17 -14.28 10.19
CA LYS A 304 -11.05 -15.11 11.39
C LYS A 304 -11.04 -16.61 11.05
N GLY A 305 -11.81 -17.06 10.06
CA GLY A 305 -11.79 -18.45 9.60
C GLY A 305 -10.43 -18.88 9.06
N ASP A 306 -9.74 -18.00 8.31
CA ASP A 306 -8.40 -18.27 7.81
C ASP A 306 -7.36 -18.24 8.94
N LEU A 307 -7.49 -17.32 9.90
CA LEU A 307 -6.65 -17.29 11.10
C LEU A 307 -6.75 -18.61 11.88
N VAL A 308 -7.97 -19.12 12.08
CA VAL A 308 -8.21 -20.40 12.76
C VAL A 308 -7.63 -21.56 11.94
N ARG A 309 -7.85 -21.57 10.62
CA ARG A 309 -7.34 -22.61 9.71
C ARG A 309 -5.82 -22.75 9.77
N VAL A 310 -5.09 -21.65 9.95
CA VAL A 310 -3.61 -21.67 10.03
C VAL A 310 -3.09 -21.93 11.45
N GLY A 311 -3.98 -22.12 12.43
CA GLY A 311 -3.63 -22.44 13.82
C GLY A 311 -3.46 -21.23 14.75
N GLY A 312 -3.85 -20.03 14.33
CA GLY A 312 -3.80 -18.82 15.16
C GLY A 312 -2.38 -18.36 15.51
N PHE A 313 -2.29 -17.42 16.45
CA PHE A 313 -1.02 -16.93 16.95
C PHE A 313 -0.36 -17.91 17.92
N ASP A 314 0.96 -18.05 17.85
CA ASP A 314 1.72 -18.69 18.92
C ASP A 314 1.81 -17.76 20.14
N VAL A 315 0.95 -17.99 21.13
CA VAL A 315 0.89 -17.20 22.36
C VAL A 315 2.06 -17.46 23.31
N SER A 316 2.95 -18.42 23.00
CA SER A 316 4.20 -18.59 23.75
C SER A 316 5.18 -17.44 23.47
N ILE A 317 5.03 -16.75 22.33
CA ILE A 317 5.79 -15.54 21.99
C ILE A 317 5.33 -14.40 22.90
N GLN A 318 6.20 -14.02 23.84
CA GLN A 318 5.97 -12.90 24.76
C GLN A 318 6.47 -11.58 24.17
N GLY A 319 5.89 -10.47 24.62
CA GLY A 319 6.33 -9.14 24.19
C GLY A 319 5.98 -8.81 22.74
N TRP A 320 6.97 -8.32 22.00
CA TRP A 320 6.84 -7.90 20.60
C TRP A 320 7.92 -8.56 19.73
N GLY A 321 7.52 -8.98 18.53
CA GLY A 321 8.40 -9.51 17.50
C GLY A 321 8.30 -11.02 17.37
N LEU A 322 8.54 -11.51 16.13
CA LEU A 322 8.40 -12.89 15.65
C LEU A 322 6.98 -13.42 15.48
N GLU A 323 5.98 -12.89 16.18
CA GLU A 323 4.61 -13.40 16.09
C GLU A 323 3.99 -13.20 14.71
N ASP A 324 4.39 -12.12 14.03
CA ASP A 324 3.95 -11.81 12.68
C ASP A 324 4.62 -12.70 11.63
N VAL A 325 5.92 -12.98 11.81
CA VAL A 325 6.69 -13.92 10.99
C VAL A 325 6.17 -15.34 11.15
N ASP A 326 5.86 -15.76 12.38
CA ASP A 326 5.24 -17.06 12.66
C ASP A 326 3.89 -17.20 11.94
N LEU A 327 2.98 -16.23 12.12
CA LEU A 327 1.69 -16.25 11.44
C LEU A 327 1.84 -16.26 9.91
N PHE A 328 2.74 -15.44 9.34
CA PHE A 328 2.98 -15.42 7.91
C PHE A 328 3.47 -16.79 7.39
N ASN A 329 4.40 -17.43 8.09
CA ASN A 329 4.89 -18.76 7.72
C ASN A 329 3.80 -19.82 7.78
N LYS A 330 2.95 -19.80 8.82
CA LYS A 330 1.79 -20.70 8.93
C LYS A 330 0.82 -20.52 7.76
N VAL A 331 0.57 -19.27 7.34
CA VAL A 331 -0.27 -18.97 6.18
C VAL A 331 0.30 -19.57 4.88
N VAL A 332 1.61 -19.39 4.65
CA VAL A 332 2.29 -19.96 3.48
C VAL A 332 2.23 -21.50 3.51
N GLN A 333 2.49 -22.11 4.66
CA GLN A 333 2.45 -23.57 4.83
C GLN A 333 1.05 -24.15 4.62
N ALA A 334 -0.01 -23.41 4.97
CA ALA A 334 -1.39 -23.81 4.75
C ALA A 334 -1.87 -23.67 3.29
N GLY A 335 -1.00 -23.20 2.38
CA GLY A 335 -1.29 -23.03 0.96
C GLY A 335 -2.24 -21.87 0.64
N LEU A 336 -2.43 -20.92 1.58
CA LEU A 336 -3.19 -19.71 1.34
C LEU A 336 -2.36 -18.69 0.56
N LYS A 337 -2.97 -17.97 -0.37
CA LYS A 337 -2.28 -16.94 -1.15
C LYS A 337 -1.96 -15.74 -0.27
N THR A 338 -0.69 -15.38 -0.18
CA THR A 338 -0.24 -14.14 0.46
C THR A 338 -0.17 -13.02 -0.56
N PHE A 339 -1.11 -12.07 -0.54
CA PHE A 339 -1.00 -10.88 -1.38
C PHE A 339 -0.22 -9.79 -0.64
N ARG A 340 0.81 -9.26 -1.30
CA ARG A 340 1.67 -8.19 -0.78
C ARG A 340 1.87 -7.13 -1.85
N SER A 341 1.67 -5.87 -1.48
CA SER A 341 1.92 -4.72 -2.33
C SER A 341 2.29 -3.51 -1.45
N GLN A 342 3.01 -2.54 -2.03
CA GLN A 342 3.25 -1.26 -1.36
C GLN A 342 1.92 -0.56 -1.12
N GLU A 343 1.61 -0.31 0.15
CA GLU A 343 0.35 0.27 0.59
C GLU A 343 0.52 1.76 0.87
N VAL A 344 0.19 2.58 -0.12
CA VAL A 344 0.29 4.05 -0.04
C VAL A 344 -0.71 4.69 0.91
N GLY A 345 -1.72 3.95 1.35
CA GLY A 345 -2.74 4.41 2.28
C GLY A 345 -2.42 4.16 3.76
N VAL A 346 -1.24 3.63 4.10
CA VAL A 346 -0.82 3.33 5.47
C VAL A 346 0.63 3.75 5.73
N VAL A 347 0.84 4.48 6.81
CA VAL A 347 2.17 4.93 7.25
C VAL A 347 2.36 4.56 8.71
N HIS A 348 3.48 3.90 9.02
CA HIS A 348 3.96 3.72 10.38
C HIS A 348 4.75 4.96 10.77
N ILE A 349 4.19 5.74 11.69
CA ILE A 349 4.82 6.96 12.16
C ILE A 349 6.01 6.60 13.06
N HIS A 350 7.11 7.31 12.91
CA HIS A 350 8.27 7.08 13.74
C HIS A 350 7.93 7.26 15.23
N HIS A 351 8.43 6.34 16.05
CA HIS A 351 8.48 6.47 17.50
C HIS A 351 9.81 5.89 18.01
N PRO A 352 10.30 6.34 19.18
CA PRO A 352 11.47 5.73 19.80
C PRO A 352 11.27 4.24 20.05
N VAL A 353 12.25 3.43 19.67
CA VAL A 353 12.23 1.98 19.86
C VAL A 353 13.10 1.63 21.08
N PHE A 354 12.46 1.00 22.07
CA PHE A 354 13.11 0.47 23.27
C PHE A 354 13.13 -1.05 23.17
N CYS A 355 14.34 -1.63 23.20
CA CYS A 355 14.53 -3.08 23.12
C CYS A 355 14.83 -3.61 24.51
N ASP A 356 13.90 -4.39 25.06
CA ASP A 356 14.07 -5.04 26.36
C ASP A 356 15.17 -6.11 26.24
N PRO A 357 16.26 -6.03 27.02
CA PRO A 357 17.35 -7.01 26.99
C PRO A 357 16.92 -8.42 27.45
N ASN A 358 15.74 -8.56 28.07
CA ASN A 358 15.21 -9.85 28.51
C ASN A 358 14.40 -10.59 27.43
N LEU A 359 14.23 -10.01 26.24
CA LEU A 359 13.61 -10.69 25.10
C LEU A 359 14.42 -11.91 24.66
N ASP A 360 13.75 -12.86 24.00
CA ASP A 360 14.46 -13.94 23.30
C ASP A 360 15.55 -13.35 22.37
N PRO A 361 16.74 -13.96 22.27
CA PRO A 361 17.84 -13.41 21.48
C PRO A 361 17.48 -13.06 20.03
N LYS A 362 16.56 -13.80 19.39
CA LYS A 362 16.08 -13.48 18.04
C LYS A 362 15.18 -12.24 18.05
N GLN A 363 14.24 -12.16 19.00
CA GLN A 363 13.37 -10.98 19.16
C GLN A 363 14.20 -9.72 19.48
N TYR A 364 15.17 -9.83 20.38
CA TYR A 364 16.07 -8.73 20.73
C TYR A 364 16.85 -8.22 19.51
N LYS A 365 17.43 -9.15 18.71
CA LYS A 365 18.13 -8.80 17.47
C LYS A 365 17.19 -8.14 16.44
N MET A 366 15.96 -8.62 16.30
CA MET A 366 14.95 -8.01 15.43
C MET A 366 14.57 -6.60 15.89
N CYS A 367 14.43 -6.39 17.19
CA CYS A 367 14.17 -5.08 17.76
C CYS A 367 15.32 -4.10 17.46
N LEU A 368 16.58 -4.53 17.68
CA LEU A 368 17.75 -3.71 17.36
C LEU A 368 17.83 -3.38 15.86
N GLY A 369 17.53 -4.33 14.99
CA GLY A 369 17.45 -4.11 13.54
C GLY A 369 16.35 -3.12 13.15
N SER A 370 15.17 -3.24 13.77
CA SER A 370 14.06 -2.30 13.58
C SER A 370 14.43 -0.89 14.04
N LYS A 371 15.09 -0.78 15.19
CA LYS A 371 15.59 0.50 15.72
C LYS A 371 16.64 1.13 14.81
N ALA A 372 17.59 0.35 14.32
CA ALA A 372 18.64 0.85 13.42
C ALA A 372 18.06 1.29 12.07
N SER A 373 17.14 0.48 11.50
CA SER A 373 16.52 0.78 10.21
C SER A 373 15.64 2.03 10.22
N THR A 374 15.08 2.45 11.35
CA THR A 374 14.25 3.66 11.43
C THR A 374 15.03 4.93 11.77
N TYR A 375 16.36 4.86 11.84
CA TYR A 375 17.19 6.00 12.26
C TYR A 375 17.27 7.10 11.19
N GLY A 376 17.53 6.73 9.93
CA GLY A 376 17.67 7.68 8.82
C GLY A 376 18.04 6.99 7.52
N SER A 377 17.98 7.72 6.41
CA SER A 377 18.45 7.19 5.12
C SER A 377 19.96 7.01 5.12
N THR A 378 20.47 6.02 4.37
CA THR A 378 21.92 5.78 4.25
C THR A 378 22.68 7.05 3.86
N GLN A 379 22.12 7.85 2.96
CA GLN A 379 22.70 9.12 2.54
C GLN A 379 22.83 10.10 3.72
N GLN A 380 21.75 10.34 4.47
CA GLN A 380 21.78 11.27 5.61
C GLN A 380 22.73 10.80 6.71
N LEU A 381 22.76 9.50 6.98
CA LEU A 381 23.68 8.93 7.98
C LEU A 381 25.15 9.09 7.53
N ALA A 382 25.44 8.90 6.24
CA ALA A 382 26.77 9.12 5.67
C ALA A 382 27.16 10.60 5.72
N GLU A 383 26.25 11.51 5.37
CA GLU A 383 26.46 12.97 5.46
C GLU A 383 26.80 13.39 6.89
N MET A 384 26.01 12.96 7.89
CA MET A 384 26.30 13.26 9.30
C MET A 384 27.63 12.67 9.77
N TRP A 385 27.99 11.47 9.30
CA TRP A 385 29.27 10.87 9.64
C TRP A 385 30.44 11.66 9.02
N LEU A 386 30.31 12.08 7.76
CA LEU A 386 31.32 12.89 7.08
C LEU A 386 31.47 14.27 7.72
N GLU A 387 30.38 14.95 8.07
CA GLU A 387 30.44 16.23 8.79
C GLU A 387 31.18 16.14 10.12
N LYS A 388 31.07 14.99 10.81
CA LYS A 388 31.74 14.78 12.10
C LYS A 388 33.20 14.35 11.97
N ASN A 389 33.56 13.59 10.92
CA ASN A 389 34.86 12.91 10.82
C ASN A 389 35.76 13.45 9.71
N ASP A 390 35.24 14.26 8.79
CA ASP A 390 36.01 14.90 7.71
C ASP A 390 35.86 16.44 7.77
N PRO A 391 36.86 17.16 8.30
CA PRO A 391 36.86 18.62 8.40
C PRO A 391 36.76 19.36 7.05
N SER A 392 37.05 18.68 5.93
CA SER A 392 36.97 19.24 4.59
C SER A 392 35.53 19.22 4.05
N TYR A 393 34.68 18.30 4.54
CA TYR A 393 33.33 18.10 4.05
C TYR A 393 32.42 19.31 4.32
N SER A 394 32.45 19.85 5.54
CA SER A 394 31.63 21.01 5.92
C SER A 394 31.99 22.30 5.15
N LYS A 395 33.22 22.41 4.63
CA LYS A 395 33.66 23.57 3.83
C LYS A 395 33.11 23.53 2.39
N SER A 396 32.81 22.34 1.85
CA SER A 396 32.28 22.18 0.49
C SER A 396 30.81 22.56 0.39
N ASN A 397 29.99 22.25 1.40
CA ASN A 397 28.54 22.50 1.35
C ASN A 397 28.15 23.98 1.47
N ASN A 398 28.99 24.84 2.08
CA ASN A 398 28.73 26.28 2.12
C ASN A 398 28.95 27.01 0.79
N ASN A 399 29.59 26.37 -0.19
CA ASN A 399 29.79 26.94 -1.54
C ASN A 399 28.80 26.42 -2.59
N GLY A 400 27.85 25.55 -2.22
CA GLY A 400 26.96 24.85 -3.15
C GLY A 400 25.62 25.53 -3.45
N SER A 401 25.27 26.65 -2.80
CA SER A 401 23.97 27.32 -3.03
C SER A 401 23.88 28.15 -4.33
N ALA A 402 24.82 27.97 -5.25
CA ALA A 402 24.77 28.60 -6.57
C ALA A 402 25.02 27.54 -7.65
N ARG A 403 23.94 26.87 -8.09
CA ARG A 403 23.66 26.45 -9.48
C ARG A 403 22.72 25.24 -9.51
N THR A 404 21.44 25.52 -9.74
CA THR A 404 20.62 24.79 -10.71
C THR A 404 19.48 25.71 -11.15
N ALA A 405 19.62 26.21 -12.39
CA ALA A 405 18.54 26.73 -13.21
C ALA A 405 18.15 25.63 -14.20
#